data_AF-A0A1A8MQJ7-F1
#
_entry.id   AF-A0A1A8MQJ7-F1
#
_cell.length_a   1.000
_cell.length_b   1.000
_cell.length_c   1.000
_cell.angle_alpha   90.00
_cell.angle_beta   90.00
_cell.angle_gamma   90.00
#
_symmetry.space_group_name_H-M   'P 1'
#
loop_
_entity.id
_entity.type
_entity.pdbx_description
1 polymer ?
#
loop_
_entity_poly.entity_id
_entity_poly.type
_entity_poly.pdbx_seq_one_letter_code
_entity_poly.pdbx_strand_id
1 'polypeptide(L)' 'MSLYEDKANISTEAHSEALELELTCPICLQLFSEPASLPCGHIYCFGCLETMREGVDRYSCPECQAEYHRATDLA' A
#
# COMPACT_ATOMS: atom_id res chain seq x y z
N MET A 1 -5.49 21.78 -43.70
CA MET A 1 -5.35 20.45 -44.31
C MET A 1 -3.86 20.14 -44.37
N SER A 2 -3.35 19.54 -43.29
CA SER A 2 -2.05 18.86 -43.09
C SER A 2 -1.87 18.77 -41.55
N LEU A 3 -2.46 17.78 -40.85
CA LEU A 3 -2.06 16.37 -40.74
C LEU A 3 -0.66 16.22 -40.11
N TYR A 4 -0.64 16.01 -38.78
CA TYR A 4 0.41 15.39 -37.95
C TYR A 4 1.82 16.02 -38.08
N GLU A 5 2.45 16.62 -37.08
CA GLU A 5 2.89 16.03 -35.82
C GLU A 5 3.39 17.16 -34.91
N ASP A 6 2.85 17.32 -33.70
CA ASP A 6 3.61 17.85 -32.57
C ASP A 6 3.20 17.04 -31.35
N LYS A 7 4.18 16.25 -30.90
CA LYS A 7 4.03 15.06 -30.09
C LYS A 7 3.48 15.43 -28.72
N ALA A 8 2.52 14.63 -28.26
CA ALA A 8 2.12 14.54 -26.87
C ALA A 8 3.37 14.38 -25.99
N ASN A 9 3.85 15.48 -25.41
CA ASN A 9 4.72 15.44 -24.25
C ASN A 9 3.83 15.53 -23.02
N ILE A 10 2.98 14.52 -22.84
CA ILE A 10 2.25 14.35 -21.60
C ILE A 10 3.28 13.81 -20.60
N SER A 11 3.62 14.68 -19.66
CA SER A 11 4.80 14.65 -18.81
C SER A 11 5.06 13.29 -18.16
N THR A 12 6.09 12.59 -18.60
CA THR A 12 6.54 11.31 -18.04
C THR A 12 7.08 11.42 -16.62
N GLU A 13 7.30 12.63 -16.10
CA GLU A 13 7.84 12.90 -14.76
C GLU A 13 6.74 12.96 -13.68
N ALA A 14 5.54 13.46 -14.02
CA ALA A 14 4.42 13.53 -13.07
C ALA A 14 3.77 12.16 -12.84
N HIS A 15 3.87 11.26 -13.83
CA HIS A 15 3.35 9.90 -13.70
C HIS A 15 4.25 8.99 -12.87
N SER A 16 5.57 9.21 -12.84
CA SER A 16 6.47 8.37 -12.03
C SER A 16 6.28 8.59 -10.53
N GLU A 17 6.12 9.84 -10.10
CA GLU A 17 5.97 10.19 -8.67
C GLU A 17 4.63 9.69 -8.09
N ALA A 18 3.55 9.75 -8.87
CA ALA A 18 2.25 9.22 -8.46
C ALA A 18 2.31 7.69 -8.25
N LEU A 19 3.01 6.97 -9.13
CA LEU A 19 3.18 5.52 -9.03
C LEU A 19 4.05 5.14 -7.82
N GLU A 20 5.08 5.93 -7.50
CA GLU A 20 5.91 5.70 -6.33
C GLU A 20 5.11 5.80 -5.02
N LEU A 21 4.20 6.77 -4.92
CA LEU A 21 3.31 6.90 -3.76
C LEU A 21 2.34 5.72 -3.62
N GLU A 22 1.79 5.23 -4.73
CA GLU A 22 0.90 4.06 -4.75
C GLU A 22 1.62 2.76 -4.35
N LEU A 23 2.93 2.70 -4.54
CA LEU A 23 3.78 1.55 -4.22
C LEU A 23 4.51 1.70 -2.87
N THR A 24 4.14 2.70 -2.08
CA THR A 24 4.77 3.00 -0.79
C THR A 24 3.94 2.46 0.37
N CYS A 25 4.60 1.83 1.34
CA CYS A 25 3.97 1.39 2.56
C CYS A 25 3.64 2.58 3.48
N PRO A 26 2.39 2.73 3.95
CA PRO A 26 2.00 3.85 4.81
C PRO A 26 2.61 3.79 6.22
N ILE A 27 3.24 2.68 6.61
CA ILE A 27 3.88 2.52 7.94
C ILE A 27 5.33 2.99 7.90
N CYS A 28 6.15 2.45 6.99
CA CYS A 28 7.58 2.79 6.92
C CYS A 28 7.89 3.90 5.91
N LEU A 29 6.91 4.32 5.10
CA LEU A 29 7.04 5.33 4.05
C LEU A 29 8.14 4.99 3.02
N GLN A 30 8.38 3.69 2.81
CA GLN A 30 9.27 3.16 1.78
C GLN A 30 8.47 2.31 0.79
N LEU A 31 9.04 2.06 -0.39
CA LEU A 31 8.46 1.09 -1.33
C LEU A 31 8.17 -0.24 -0.63
N PHE A 32 7.05 -0.87 -0.99
CA PHE A 32 6.64 -2.13 -0.37
C PHE A 32 7.74 -3.20 -0.48
N SER A 33 8.15 -3.71 0.67
CA SER A 33 9.02 -4.89 0.81
C SER A 33 8.16 -6.03 1.33
N GLU A 34 8.01 -7.08 0.53
CA GLU A 34 7.13 -8.22 0.81
C GLU A 34 5.70 -7.78 1.19
N PRO A 35 4.94 -7.18 0.23
CA PRO A 35 3.60 -6.68 0.51
C PRO A 35 2.67 -7.81 0.95
N ALA A 36 1.98 -7.59 2.05
CA ALA A 36 0.96 -8.48 2.58
C ALA A 36 -0.33 -7.69 2.85
N SER A 37 -1.46 -8.27 2.45
CA SER A 37 -2.77 -7.66 2.63
C SER A 37 -3.42 -8.10 3.94
N LEU A 38 -4.09 -7.16 4.60
CA LEU A 38 -5.03 -7.46 5.67
C LEU A 38 -6.38 -7.94 5.07
N PRO A 39 -7.25 -8.60 5.85
CA PRO A 39 -8.58 -9.01 5.39
C PRO A 39 -9.47 -7.85 4.92
N CYS A 40 -9.21 -6.64 5.42
CA CYS A 40 -9.89 -5.43 4.97
C CYS A 40 -9.40 -4.90 3.61
N GLY A 41 -8.36 -5.48 3.02
CA GLY A 41 -7.82 -5.13 1.71
C GLY A 41 -6.64 -4.16 1.70
N HIS A 42 -6.30 -3.53 2.83
CA HIS A 42 -5.13 -2.64 2.93
C HIS A 42 -3.83 -3.45 2.95
N ILE A 43 -2.76 -2.86 2.39
CA ILE A 43 -1.49 -3.53 2.12
C ILE A 43 -0.35 -2.85 2.89
N TYR A 44 0.51 -3.66 3.48
CA TYR A 44 1.68 -3.21 4.24
C TYR A 44 2.87 -4.14 3.97
N CYS A 45 4.08 -3.71 4.31
CA CYS A 45 5.23 -4.61 4.32
C CYS A 45 5.02 -5.72 5.36
N PHE A 46 5.42 -6.96 5.06
CA PHE A 46 5.34 -8.07 6.01
C PHE A 46 6.03 -7.73 7.34
N GLY A 47 7.24 -7.16 7.31
CA GLY A 47 7.93 -6.73 8.54
C GLY A 47 7.21 -5.63 9.32
N CYS A 48 6.49 -4.73 8.62
CA CYS A 48 5.66 -3.72 9.28
C CYS A 48 4.45 -4.36 9.97
N LEU A 49 3.81 -5.35 9.33
CA LEU A 49 2.73 -6.12 9.95
C LEU A 49 3.21 -6.86 11.19
N GLU A 50 4.36 -7.53 11.14
CA GLU A 50 4.91 -8.24 12.29
C GLU A 50 5.18 -7.29 13.47
N THR A 51 5.78 -6.13 13.20
CA THR A 51 6.03 -5.11 14.24
C THR A 51 4.72 -4.62 14.88
N MET A 52 3.66 -4.42 14.10
CA MET A 52 2.35 -4.03 14.64
C MET A 52 1.73 -5.10 15.53
N ARG A 53 1.91 -6.38 15.20
CA ARG A 53 1.38 -7.50 16.00
C ARG A 53 2.02 -7.58 17.40
N GLU A 54 3.23 -7.05 17.56
CA GLU A 54 3.94 -6.99 18.84
C GLU A 54 3.41 -5.86 19.76
N GLY A 55 2.77 -4.83 19.18
CA GLY A 55 2.30 -3.62 19.85
C GLY A 55 1.03 -3.78 20.71
N VAL A 56 0.41 -2.65 21.07
CA VAL A 56 -0.82 -2.59 21.92
C VAL A 56 -2.09 -2.78 21.08
N ASP A 57 -2.15 -2.18 19.89
CA ASP A 57 -3.29 -2.28 18.96
C ASP A 57 -3.14 -3.50 18.03
N ARG A 58 -2.98 -4.66 18.66
CA ARG A 58 -2.81 -5.93 17.95
C ARG A 58 -4.06 -6.17 17.12
N TYR A 59 -3.86 -6.50 15.85
CA TYR A 59 -4.93 -6.94 14.96
C TYR A 59 -5.94 -5.86 14.54
N SER A 60 -5.55 -4.59 14.50
CA SER A 60 -6.36 -3.52 13.90
C SER A 60 -5.65 -2.88 12.70
N CYS A 61 -6.41 -2.56 11.66
CA CYS A 61 -5.91 -1.86 10.48
C CYS A 61 -5.66 -0.36 10.78
N PRO A 62 -4.46 0.19 10.54
CA PRO A 62 -4.18 1.61 10.77
C PRO A 62 -5.03 2.59 9.96
N GLU A 63 -5.50 2.17 8.78
CA GLU A 63 -6.20 3.07 7.85
C GLU A 63 -7.71 3.09 8.06
N CYS A 64 -8.32 1.93 8.30
CA CYS A 64 -9.78 1.81 8.43
C CYS A 64 -10.24 1.29 9.79
N GLN A 65 -9.31 1.00 10.71
CA GLN A 65 -9.59 0.51 12.06
C GLN A 65 -10.33 -0.83 12.12
N ALA A 66 -10.41 -1.55 11.00
CA ALA A 66 -11.00 -2.87 10.95
C ALA A 66 -10.15 -3.85 11.77
N GLU A 67 -10.79 -4.52 12.73
CA GLU A 67 -10.18 -5.60 13.50
C GLU A 67 -10.12 -6.89 12.68
N TYR A 68 -9.06 -7.68 12.85
CA TYR A 68 -8.88 -8.94 12.15
C TYR A 68 -8.31 -10.04 13.06
N HIS A 69 -9.14 -11.01 13.42
CA HIS A 69 -8.68 -12.11 14.26
C HIS A 69 -7.83 -13.11 13.47
N ARG A 70 -6.81 -13.68 14.14
CA ARG A 70 -6.18 -14.91 13.64
C ARG A 70 -7.26 -16.00 13.57
N ALA A 71 -7.26 -16.79 12.51
CA ALA A 71 -8.26 -17.84 12.26
C ALA A 71 -8.21 -19.03 13.25
N THR A 72 -7.73 -18.85 14.48
CA THR A 72 -7.71 -19.90 15.52
C THR A 72 -8.88 -19.83 16.50
N ASP A 73 -9.82 -18.91 16.32
CA ASP A 73 -11.01 -18.77 17.18
C ASP A 73 -12.31 -19.29 16.52
N LEU A 74 -12.18 -20.12 15.48
CA LEU A 74 -13.28 -20.97 14.98
C LEU A 74 -12.99 -22.41 15.44
N ALA A 75 -13.28 -22.67 16.72
CA ALA A 75 -13.37 -24.01 17.29
C ALA A 75 -14.80 -24.24 17.80
#